data_AF-A0A2G5SA11-F1
#
_entry.id   AF-A0A2G5SA11-F1
#
_cell.length_a   1.000
_cell.length_b   1.000
_cell.length_c   1.000
_cell.angle_alpha   90.00
_cell.angle_beta   90.00
_cell.angle_gamma   90.00
#
_symmetry.space_group_name_H-M   'P 1'
#
loop_
_entity.id
_entity.type
_entity.pdbx_description
1 polymer ?
#
loop_
_entity_poly.entity_id
_entity_poly.type
_entity_poly.pdbx_seq_one_letter_code
_entity_poly.pdbx_strand_id
1 'polypeptide(L)'
;MDCRILDQGTLENAEHLIVRSEMFRHDMNFSNLLMKISNQKVQINRISLNTVADSMDTWLEHGRPVGTSWLFQIRQVAGEEPSRYIQILRRNAQVIEWDRRSIKVSMGQSSIISVSYGDSIFHDNGYRREIWIVKMEVLHR
;
A
#
# COMPACT_ATOMS: atom_id res chain seq x y z
N MET A 1 4.90 8.62 -25.72
CA MET A 1 4.21 8.13 -24.51
C MET A 1 3.00 9.01 -24.30
N ASP A 2 1.82 8.43 -24.43
CA ASP A 2 0.54 9.12 -24.35
C ASP A 2 0.15 9.23 -22.87
N CYS A 3 0.59 10.31 -22.22
CA CYS A 3 0.21 10.62 -20.83
C CYS A 3 -1.23 11.15 -20.83
N ARG A 4 -2.21 10.27 -21.01
CA ARG A 4 -3.62 10.63 -20.85
C ARG A 4 -3.84 10.96 -19.37
N ILE A 5 -3.88 12.24 -19.06
CA ILE A 5 -4.39 12.75 -17.80
C ILE A 5 -5.85 12.31 -17.76
N LEU A 6 -6.15 11.28 -16.97
CA LEU A 6 -7.52 10.86 -16.73
C LEU A 6 -8.25 12.04 -16.07
N ASP A 7 -9.46 12.32 -16.53
CA ASP A 7 -10.27 13.37 -15.93
C ASP A 7 -10.61 13.01 -14.47
N GLN A 8 -10.73 14.03 -13.63
CA GLN A 8 -10.93 13.86 -12.18
C GLN A 8 -12.24 13.13 -11.86
N GLY A 9 -13.29 13.33 -12.67
CA GLY A 9 -14.58 12.67 -12.48
C GLY A 9 -14.51 11.16 -12.73
N THR A 10 -13.75 10.73 -13.73
CA THR A 10 -13.49 9.32 -14.03
C THR A 10 -12.67 8.67 -12.92
N LEU A 11 -11.71 9.40 -12.33
CA LEU A 11 -10.93 8.91 -11.19
C LEU A 11 -11.85 8.71 -9.97
N GLU A 12 -12.65 9.71 -9.61
CA GLU A 12 -13.51 9.68 -8.42
C GLU A 12 -14.60 8.60 -8.47
N ASN A 13 -15.12 8.30 -9.66
CA ASN A 13 -16.21 7.34 -9.84
C ASN A 13 -15.73 5.89 -10.09
N ALA A 14 -14.43 5.65 -10.27
CA ALA A 14 -13.93 4.31 -10.50
C ALA A 14 -14.10 3.43 -9.25
N GLU A 15 -14.80 2.30 -9.40
CA GLU A 15 -14.93 1.33 -8.30
C GLU A 15 -13.56 0.76 -7.89
N HIS A 16 -12.67 0.58 -8.86
CA HIS A 16 -11.33 0.04 -8.70
C HIS A 16 -10.33 0.85 -9.52
N LEU A 17 -9.31 1.40 -8.87
CA LEU A 17 -8.25 2.15 -9.53
C LEU A 17 -6.96 1.33 -9.59
N ILE A 18 -6.35 1.20 -10.78
CA ILE A 18 -5.04 0.58 -10.95
C ILE A 18 -4.00 1.66 -11.28
N VAL A 19 -3.03 1.85 -10.39
CA VAL A 19 -1.92 2.79 -10.55
C VAL A 19 -0.65 2.02 -10.90
N ARG A 20 -0.10 2.24 -12.09
CA ARG A 20 1.16 1.61 -12.51
C ARG A 20 2.33 2.57 -12.34
N SER A 21 3.23 2.26 -11.41
CA SER A 21 4.49 2.99 -11.24
C SER A 21 5.55 2.45 -12.20
N GLU A 22 5.44 2.74 -13.50
CA GLU A 22 6.47 2.32 -14.48
C GLU A 22 7.62 3.33 -14.64
N MET A 23 7.54 4.52 -14.02
CA MET A 23 8.44 5.65 -14.38
C MET A 23 9.25 6.29 -13.25
N PHE A 24 9.03 5.99 -11.98
CA PHE A 24 9.55 6.87 -10.93
C PHE A 24 10.83 6.32 -10.31
N ARG A 25 11.97 6.70 -10.88
CA ARG A 25 13.32 6.41 -10.34
C ARG A 25 13.66 7.21 -9.07
N HIS A 26 12.82 8.16 -8.63
CA HIS A 26 13.15 9.03 -7.49
C HIS A 26 11.93 9.32 -6.60
N ASP A 27 12.16 9.13 -5.30
CA ASP A 27 11.19 8.70 -4.28
C ASP A 27 10.81 9.84 -3.30
N MET A 28 10.51 11.06 -3.78
CA MET A 28 10.31 12.20 -2.84
C MET A 28 8.93 12.85 -2.82
N ASN A 29 7.94 12.41 -3.60
CA ASN A 29 6.60 13.03 -3.53
C ASN A 29 5.43 12.08 -3.83
N PHE A 30 5.65 10.76 -3.86
CA PHE A 30 4.60 9.82 -4.24
C PHE A 30 3.51 9.73 -3.18
N SER A 31 3.88 9.72 -1.90
CA SER A 31 2.94 9.64 -0.77
C SER A 31 1.91 10.78 -0.80
N ASN A 32 2.34 12.01 -1.08
CA ASN A 32 1.44 13.17 -1.22
C ASN A 32 0.43 13.03 -2.37
N LEU A 33 0.84 12.42 -3.48
CA LEU A 33 -0.05 12.19 -4.62
C LEU A 33 -1.03 11.04 -4.35
N LEU A 34 -0.54 9.97 -3.71
CA LEU A 34 -1.39 8.86 -3.27
C LEU A 34 -2.49 9.35 -2.33
N MET A 35 -2.19 10.28 -1.42
CA MET A 35 -3.21 10.79 -0.50
C MET A 35 -4.38 11.52 -1.18
N LYS A 36 -4.19 12.01 -2.40
CA LYS A 36 -5.27 12.62 -3.19
C LYS A 36 -6.20 11.60 -3.84
N ILE A 37 -5.84 10.33 -3.86
CA ILE A 37 -6.70 9.26 -4.37
C ILE A 37 -7.86 9.07 -3.38
N SER A 38 -9.07 9.41 -3.83
CA SER A 38 -10.31 9.25 -3.07
C SER A 38 -10.88 7.83 -3.17
N ASN A 39 -10.46 7.05 -4.17
CA ASN A 39 -10.91 5.67 -4.36
C ASN A 39 -10.58 4.80 -3.16
N GLN A 40 -11.57 4.05 -2.70
CA GLN A 40 -11.41 3.14 -1.59
C GLN A 40 -10.63 1.89 -2.00
N LYS A 41 -10.87 1.36 -3.21
CA LYS A 41 -10.20 0.16 -3.72
C LYS A 41 -9.14 0.55 -4.74
N VAL A 42 -7.87 0.40 -4.36
CA VAL A 42 -6.74 0.80 -5.20
C VAL A 42 -5.74 -0.33 -5.30
N GLN A 43 -5.25 -0.60 -6.50
CA GLN A 43 -4.11 -1.47 -6.72
C GLN A 43 -2.94 -0.64 -7.25
N ILE A 44 -1.80 -0.70 -6.58
CA ILE A 44 -0.60 0.05 -6.94
C ILE A 44 0.50 -0.94 -7.28
N ASN A 45 1.01 -0.86 -8.52
CA ASN A 45 2.01 -1.80 -9.01
C ASN A 45 3.41 -1.19 -8.98
N ARG A 46 4.41 -2.00 -8.60
CA ARG A 46 5.85 -1.69 -8.64
C ARG A 46 6.24 -0.52 -7.72
N ILE A 47 5.88 -0.62 -6.45
CA ILE A 47 6.22 0.36 -5.42
C ILE A 47 7.31 -0.18 -4.47
N SER A 48 8.00 0.70 -3.74
CA SER A 48 8.96 0.32 -2.69
C SER A 48 8.24 0.05 -1.36
N LEU A 49 8.88 -0.69 -0.45
CA LEU A 49 8.38 -0.88 0.91
C LEU A 49 8.25 0.45 1.67
N ASN A 50 9.18 1.38 1.45
CA ASN A 50 9.18 2.69 2.12
C ASN A 50 7.91 3.47 1.79
N THR A 51 7.47 3.48 0.53
CA THR A 51 6.23 4.19 0.18
C THR A 51 4.99 3.56 0.81
N VAL A 52 5.00 2.24 1.08
CA VAL A 52 3.91 1.59 1.83
C VAL A 52 3.95 2.00 3.31
N ALA A 53 5.14 2.09 3.92
CA ALA A 53 5.31 2.59 5.28
C ALA A 53 4.81 4.04 5.40
N ASP A 54 5.24 4.93 4.50
CA ASP A 54 4.78 6.33 4.46
C ASP A 54 3.24 6.41 4.31
N SER A 55 2.66 5.55 3.47
CA SER A 55 1.20 5.49 3.29
C SER A 55 0.51 5.08 4.58
N MET A 56 1.04 4.11 5.31
CA MET A 56 0.50 3.69 6.60
C MET A 56 0.59 4.79 7.65
N ASP A 57 1.76 5.43 7.79
CA ASP A 57 1.95 6.53 8.73
C ASP A 57 0.97 7.68 8.44
N THR A 58 0.78 8.00 7.16
CA THR A 58 -0.16 9.04 6.74
C THR A 58 -1.62 8.65 7.02
N TRP A 59 -1.98 7.37 6.87
CA TRP A 59 -3.33 6.90 7.23
C TRP A 59 -3.53 6.91 8.75
N LEU A 60 -2.51 6.58 9.53
CA LEU A 60 -2.57 6.67 10.99
C LEU A 60 -2.75 8.11 11.48
N GLU A 61 -2.08 9.06 10.82
CA GLU A 61 -2.13 10.49 11.18
C GLU A 61 -3.44 11.17 10.74
N HIS A 62 -3.85 10.97 9.49
CA HIS A 62 -4.99 11.70 8.91
C HIS A 62 -6.28 10.89 8.83
N GLY A 63 -6.20 9.59 9.07
CA GLY A 63 -7.31 8.67 8.88
C GLY A 63 -7.60 8.35 7.42
N ARG A 64 -8.36 7.29 7.23
CA ARG A 64 -9.03 6.95 5.97
C ARG A 64 -10.42 6.40 6.27
N PRO A 65 -11.38 6.51 5.32
CA PRO A 65 -12.71 5.94 5.52
C PRO A 65 -12.65 4.42 5.73
N VAL A 66 -13.50 3.91 6.62
CA VAL A 66 -13.71 2.46 6.77
C VAL A 66 -14.14 1.87 5.44
N GLY A 67 -13.59 0.69 5.09
CA GLY A 67 -13.79 0.06 3.79
C GLY A 67 -12.72 0.41 2.74
N THR A 68 -11.85 1.38 3.00
CA THR A 68 -10.67 1.63 2.17
C THR A 68 -9.76 0.40 2.18
N SER A 69 -9.38 -0.09 1.00
CA SER A 69 -8.56 -1.29 0.80
C SER A 69 -7.59 -1.10 -0.36
N TRP A 70 -6.30 -1.02 -0.06
CA TRP A 70 -5.25 -0.82 -1.04
C TRP A 70 -4.34 -2.04 -1.13
N LEU A 71 -4.04 -2.45 -2.36
CA LEU A 71 -3.16 -3.57 -2.70
C LEU A 71 -1.89 -3.03 -3.36
N PHE A 72 -0.75 -3.24 -2.70
CA PHE A 72 0.56 -2.82 -3.17
C PHE A 72 1.33 -4.02 -3.70
N GLN A 73 1.78 -3.96 -4.94
CA GLN A 73 2.73 -4.92 -5.50
C GLN A 73 4.13 -4.36 -5.36
N ILE A 74 4.90 -4.98 -4.47
CA ILE A 74 6.25 -4.56 -4.12
C ILE A 74 7.23 -5.34 -4.98
N ARG A 75 8.08 -4.59 -5.67
CA ARG A 75 9.18 -5.18 -6.42
C ARG A 75 10.31 -5.46 -5.44
N GLN A 76 10.63 -6.73 -5.21
CA GLN A 76 11.75 -7.09 -4.34
C GLN A 76 13.04 -6.47 -4.90
N VAL A 77 13.61 -5.54 -4.14
CA VAL A 77 15.00 -5.10 -4.30
C VAL A 77 15.83 -6.04 -3.42
N ALA A 78 17.00 -6.47 -3.90
CA ALA A 78 17.83 -7.42 -3.18
C ALA A 78 18.12 -6.92 -1.75
N GLY A 79 17.77 -7.71 -0.73
CA GLY A 79 17.99 -7.41 0.69
C GLY A 79 16.78 -6.84 1.46
N GLU A 80 15.65 -6.60 0.80
CA GLU A 80 14.40 -6.24 1.47
C GLU A 80 13.61 -7.49 1.90
N GLU A 81 13.58 -7.76 3.21
CA GLU A 81 12.72 -8.80 3.79
C GLU A 81 11.42 -8.21 4.38
N PRO A 82 10.26 -8.80 4.08
CA PRO A 82 8.98 -8.34 4.64
C PRO A 82 8.81 -8.59 6.14
N SER A 83 9.57 -9.53 6.70
CA SER A 83 9.73 -9.70 8.14
C SER A 83 10.24 -8.41 8.80
N ARG A 84 11.22 -7.74 8.16
CA ARG A 84 11.78 -6.46 8.60
C ARG A 84 10.77 -5.33 8.48
N TYR A 85 9.91 -5.36 7.46
CA TYR A 85 8.83 -4.39 7.29
C TYR A 85 7.82 -4.45 8.45
N ILE A 86 7.32 -5.64 8.80
CA ILE A 86 6.44 -5.81 9.97
C ILE A 86 7.12 -5.34 11.26
N GLN A 87 8.42 -5.60 11.41
CA GLN A 87 9.17 -5.12 12.57
C GLN A 87 9.24 -3.59 12.63
N ILE A 88 9.39 -2.90 11.49
CA ILE A 88 9.36 -1.44 11.40
C ILE A 88 7.95 -0.93 11.76
N LEU A 89 6.91 -1.47 11.13
CA LEU A 89 5.52 -1.10 11.44
C LEU A 89 5.19 -1.31 12.92
N ARG A 90 5.65 -2.43 13.49
CA ARG A 90 5.45 -2.75 14.91
C ARG A 90 6.12 -1.75 15.85
N ARG A 91 7.29 -1.22 15.49
CA ARG A 91 8.01 -0.26 16.34
C ARG A 91 7.34 1.12 16.36
N ASN A 92 6.67 1.49 15.29
CA ASN A 92 6.11 2.83 15.12
C ASN A 92 4.66 2.97 15.58
N ALA A 93 3.97 1.85 15.87
CA ALA A 93 2.53 1.81 15.98
C ALA A 93 2.01 1.27 17.33
N GLN A 94 0.82 1.72 17.73
CA GLN A 94 0.04 1.09 18.81
C GLN A 94 -0.61 -0.19 18.28
N VAL A 95 0.18 -1.27 18.23
CA VAL A 95 -0.23 -2.57 17.73
C VAL A 95 -1.29 -3.19 18.65
N ILE A 96 -2.44 -3.54 18.07
CA ILE A 96 -3.54 -4.22 18.77
C ILE A 96 -3.35 -5.74 18.66
N GLU A 97 -3.04 -6.21 17.46
CA GLU A 97 -2.94 -7.63 17.13
C GLU A 97 -1.85 -7.81 16.08
N TRP A 98 -1.14 -8.93 16.12
CA TRP A 98 -0.17 -9.28 15.10
C TRP A 98 -0.06 -10.80 14.98
N ASP A 99 0.25 -11.27 13.77
CA ASP A 99 0.58 -12.66 13.48
C ASP A 99 1.80 -12.72 12.55
N ARG A 100 2.09 -13.90 11.99
CA ARG A 100 3.25 -14.08 11.10
C ARG A 100 3.17 -13.24 9.83
N ARG A 101 1.98 -12.98 9.29
CA ARG A 101 1.72 -12.36 7.98
C ARG A 101 0.85 -11.10 8.05
N SER A 102 0.44 -10.68 9.23
CA SER A 102 -0.40 -9.50 9.40
C SER A 102 -0.13 -8.74 10.70
N ILE A 103 -0.51 -7.47 10.70
CA ILE A 103 -0.49 -6.57 11.84
C ILE A 103 -1.76 -5.72 11.80
N LYS A 104 -2.36 -5.48 12.97
CA LYS A 104 -3.48 -4.56 13.14
C LYS A 104 -3.09 -3.48 14.12
N VAL A 105 -3.38 -2.24 13.74
CA VAL A 105 -3.03 -1.03 14.49
C VAL A 105 -4.29 -0.19 14.69
N SER A 106 -4.41 0.41 15.88
CA SER A 106 -5.52 1.35 16.15
C SER A 106 -5.38 2.59 15.27
N MET A 107 -6.44 2.96 14.57
CA MET A 107 -6.55 4.22 13.85
C MET A 107 -7.71 5.00 14.46
N GLY A 108 -7.44 5.72 15.55
CA GLY A 108 -8.47 6.38 16.35
C GLY A 108 -9.30 5.40 17.21
N GLN A 109 -10.51 5.84 17.59
CA GLN A 109 -11.36 5.12 18.55
C GLN A 109 -12.19 3.99 17.92
N SER A 110 -12.65 4.15 16.67
CA SER A 110 -13.64 3.28 16.03
C SER A 110 -13.11 2.52 14.80
N SER A 111 -11.84 2.70 14.45
CA SER A 111 -11.24 2.06 13.28
C SER A 111 -9.86 1.48 13.56
N ILE A 112 -9.50 0.49 12.75
CA ILE A 112 -8.20 -0.15 12.76
C ILE A 112 -7.64 -0.19 11.34
N ILE A 113 -6.33 -0.06 11.21
CA ILE A 113 -5.62 -0.40 9.99
C ILE A 113 -5.15 -1.85 10.14
N SER A 114 -5.55 -2.70 9.20
CA SER A 114 -4.99 -4.04 9.04
C SER A 114 -4.03 -4.04 7.85
N VAL A 115 -2.79 -4.45 8.09
CA VAL A 115 -1.78 -4.67 7.07
C VAL A 115 -1.48 -6.16 7.02
N SER A 116 -1.60 -6.77 5.85
CA SER A 116 -1.25 -8.17 5.62
C SER A 116 -0.36 -8.30 4.40
N TYR A 117 0.49 -9.32 4.38
CA TYR A 117 1.35 -9.58 3.24
C TYR A 117 1.34 -11.05 2.83
N GLY A 118 1.51 -11.25 1.53
CA GLY A 118 1.55 -12.58 0.92
C GLY A 118 2.54 -12.60 -0.23
N ASP A 119 3.02 -13.82 -0.51
CA ASP A 119 3.94 -14.08 -1.60
C ASP A 119 3.13 -14.25 -2.89
N SER A 120 3.56 -13.60 -3.97
CA SER A 120 3.05 -13.88 -5.31
C SER A 120 4.21 -14.19 -6.25
N ILE A 121 4.20 -15.41 -6.79
CA ILE A 121 5.12 -15.78 -7.86
C ILE A 121 4.56 -15.20 -9.15
N PHE A 122 5.11 -14.07 -9.60
CA PHE A 122 4.80 -13.53 -10.91
C PHE A 122 5.87 -13.96 -11.91
N HIS A 123 5.43 -14.65 -12.97
CA HIS A 123 6.28 -15.00 -14.10
C HIS A 123 6.26 -13.84 -15.09
N ASP A 124 7.33 -13.05 -15.15
CA ASP A 124 7.51 -12.01 -16.16
C ASP A 124 8.76 -12.32 -16.99
N ASN A 125 8.58 -12.55 -18.29
CA ASN A 125 9.60 -12.69 -19.33
C ASN A 125 10.91 -13.38 -18.89
N GLY A 126 10.83 -14.64 -18.44
CA GLY A 126 11.99 -15.52 -18.24
C GLY A 126 12.84 -15.27 -16.98
N TYR A 127 12.54 -14.23 -16.19
CA TYR A 127 13.19 -13.99 -14.90
C TYR A 127 12.20 -14.24 -13.76
N ARG A 128 12.51 -15.19 -12.87
CA ARG A 128 11.78 -15.36 -11.60
C ARG A 128 11.98 -14.07 -10.80
N ARG A 129 10.92 -13.26 -10.67
CA ARG A 129 10.89 -12.11 -9.77
C ARG A 129 9.86 -12.41 -8.70
N GLU A 130 10.32 -12.53 -7.46
CA GLU A 130 9.40 -12.61 -6.32
C GLU A 130 8.73 -11.25 -6.17
N ILE A 131 7.42 -11.21 -6.38
CA ILE A 131 6.60 -10.02 -6.12
C ILE A 131 5.90 -10.25 -4.80
N TRP A 132 6.01 -9.26 -3.93
CA TRP A 132 5.32 -9.30 -2.65
C TRP A 132 4.04 -8.47 -2.78
N ILE A 133 2.94 -9.02 -2.27
CA ILE A 133 1.68 -8.30 -2.22
C ILE A 133 1.45 -7.88 -0.77
N VAL A 134 1.33 -6.57 -0.55
CA VAL A 134 0.90 -6.02 0.73
C VAL A 134 -0.50 -5.47 0.56
N LYS A 135 -1.41 -5.90 1.42
CA LYS A 135 -2.76 -5.36 1.50
C LYS A 135 -2.87 -4.50 2.75
N MET A 136 -3.32 -3.26 2.59
CA MET A 136 -3.64 -2.36 3.69
C MET A 136 -5.12 -2.02 3.64
N GLU A 137 -5.84 -2.23 4.74
CA GLU A 137 -7.27 -2.00 4.81
C GLU A 137 -7.70 -1.32 6.11
N VAL A 138 -8.71 -0.46 6.01
CA VAL A 138 -9.35 0.17 7.16
C VAL A 138 -10.60 -0.61 7.51
N LEU A 139 -10.62 -1.16 8.72
CA LEU A 139 -11.73 -1.93 9.26
C LEU A 139 -12.38 -1.17 10.42
N HIS A 140 -13.63 -1.51 10.70
CA HIS A 140 -14.26 -1.12 11.96
C HIS A 140 -13.62 -1.88 13.11
N ARG A 141 -13.50 -1.23 14.27
CA ARG A 141 -12.97 -1.86 15.48
C ARG A 141 -13.96 -2.84 16.10
#